data_AF-A0A928VNI3-F1
#
_entry.id   AF-A0A928VNI3-F1
#
_cell.length_a   1.000
_cell.length_b   1.000
_cell.length_c   1.000
_cell.angle_alpha   90.00
_cell.angle_beta   90.00
_cell.angle_gamma   90.00
#
_symmetry.space_group_name_H-M   'P 1'
#
loop_
_entity.id
_entity.type
_entity.pdbx_description
1 polymer ?
#
loop_
_entity_poly.entity_id
_entity_poly.type
_entity_poly.pdbx_seq_one_letter_code
_entity_poly.pdbx_strand_id
1 'polypeptide(L)'
;MTVDRLDQQVLSLDHAQFIDILAQTENLLIIQDLDGVCMDLVKDPLNRQIEPDYVKATTAFDRHFYVLTNGEHIGKRGVNSIIERAIGTPDIVRQAALYLPGLAAGGVQWQNRQGEVEHPGVSEAELAFLAQVPERITQALETFFAARSELDPATITQGIAASVLDNIASPTANLNTLYELLDGQTSIFVPLQEAMQQLMEELQQAAAAQNLNESFFVHYAPNLGRDPAGQEIVWFAAEAASGTTDFQFMLKGGIKEAGVLALLNRYYHDRTGKYPLGVDFNVRQAPQNLNDLLALVQQKFDPTLMPTIVGVGDTVTSQAVESNGTITFKRGGSDRNFLQLIQMLGQAFNTGNITTYIDSSAGELKNRKPLPVDPAAQKVLEGPGDSRDQTDPLTLNVAFPGGYRQYSEAFQTAAAQRKTQS
;
A
#
# COMPACT_ATOMS: atom_id res chain seq x y z
N MET A 1 -19.96 33.77 2.50
CA MET A 1 -20.11 32.36 2.86
C MET A 1 -18.72 31.86 3.18
N THR A 2 -18.47 31.40 4.40
CA THR A 2 -17.22 30.70 4.73
C THR A 2 -17.20 29.42 3.91
N VAL A 3 -16.18 29.25 3.05
CA VAL A 3 -15.95 27.98 2.35
C VAL A 3 -15.49 27.00 3.42
N ASP A 4 -16.16 25.86 3.55
CA ASP A 4 -15.81 24.85 4.55
C ASP A 4 -14.38 24.34 4.29
N ARG A 5 -13.61 24.14 5.36
CA ARG A 5 -12.24 23.62 5.22
C ARG A 5 -12.28 22.18 4.75
N LEU A 6 -11.35 21.80 3.88
CA LEU A 6 -11.33 20.47 3.26
C LEU A 6 -11.25 19.32 4.29
N ASP A 7 -10.55 19.52 5.41
CA ASP A 7 -10.42 18.54 6.51
C ASP A 7 -11.73 18.29 7.28
N GLN A 8 -12.75 19.12 7.05
CA GLN A 8 -14.09 18.98 7.64
C GLN A 8 -15.12 18.43 6.65
N GLN A 9 -14.73 18.26 5.38
CA GLN A 9 -15.60 17.74 4.33
C GLN A 9 -15.50 16.21 4.25
N VAL A 10 -16.48 15.60 3.58
CA VAL A 10 -16.55 14.16 3.32
C VAL A 10 -16.69 13.95 1.81
N LEU A 11 -15.75 13.22 1.22
CA LEU A 11 -15.69 12.88 -0.21
C LEU A 11 -15.89 14.11 -1.11
N SER A 12 -15.26 15.22 -0.74
CA SER A 12 -15.28 16.45 -1.51
C SER A 12 -14.69 16.25 -2.90
N LEU A 13 -15.28 16.94 -3.88
CA LEU A 13 -14.74 17.08 -5.23
C LEU A 13 -14.08 18.45 -5.46
N ASP A 14 -13.82 19.21 -4.40
CA ASP A 14 -13.11 20.50 -4.47
C ASP A 14 -11.60 20.29 -4.66
N HIS A 15 -11.24 19.88 -5.88
CA HIS A 15 -9.85 19.66 -6.26
C HIS A 15 -9.04 20.97 -6.31
N ALA A 16 -9.70 22.12 -6.48
CA ALA A 16 -9.03 23.41 -6.44
C ALA A 16 -8.51 23.71 -5.02
N GLN A 17 -9.34 23.52 -3.98
CA GLN A 17 -8.91 23.66 -2.60
C GLN A 17 -7.81 22.64 -2.23
N PHE A 18 -7.90 21.41 -2.74
CA PHE A 18 -6.84 20.41 -2.57
C PHE A 18 -5.50 20.86 -3.18
N ILE A 19 -5.53 21.37 -4.42
CA ILE A 19 -4.35 21.91 -5.11
C ILE A 19 -3.74 23.07 -4.33
N ASP A 20 -4.58 24.01 -3.87
CA ASP A 20 -4.13 25.17 -3.08
C ASP A 20 -3.46 24.74 -1.76
N ILE A 21 -4.03 23.75 -1.05
CA ILE A 21 -3.42 23.20 0.17
C ILE A 21 -2.04 22.65 -0.13
N LEU A 22 -1.88 21.83 -1.18
CA LEU A 22 -0.58 21.27 -1.54
C LEU A 22 0.42 22.36 -1.95
N ALA A 23 -0.02 23.32 -2.77
CA ALA A 23 0.85 24.36 -3.30
C ALA A 23 1.33 25.33 -2.22
N GLN A 24 0.43 25.78 -1.34
CA GLN A 24 0.64 26.93 -0.44
C GLN A 24 1.03 26.53 0.99
N THR A 25 0.80 25.29 1.42
CA THR A 25 1.13 24.89 2.79
C THR A 25 2.64 24.71 2.95
N GLU A 26 3.27 25.55 3.78
CA GLU A 26 4.70 25.45 4.08
C GLU A 26 5.01 24.19 4.90
N ASN A 27 4.34 24.01 6.04
CA ASN A 27 4.53 22.85 6.92
C ASN A 27 3.66 21.66 6.47
N LEU A 28 4.01 21.08 5.30
CA LEU A 28 3.29 20.00 4.65
C LEU A 28 4.06 18.67 4.63
N LEU A 29 3.39 17.57 4.95
CA LEU A 29 3.89 16.20 4.77
C LEU A 29 2.88 15.38 3.95
N ILE A 30 3.27 14.90 2.78
CA ILE A 30 2.46 14.06 1.88
C ILE A 30 2.95 12.62 2.02
N ILE A 31 2.03 11.71 2.32
CA ILE A 31 2.27 10.27 2.43
C ILE A 31 1.26 9.56 1.56
N GLN A 32 1.70 8.80 0.56
CA GLN A 32 0.78 8.12 -0.34
C GLN A 32 1.17 6.68 -0.67
N ASP A 33 0.19 5.85 -1.00
CA ASP A 33 0.46 4.60 -1.72
C ASP A 33 0.83 4.86 -3.19
N LEU A 34 1.16 3.78 -3.91
CA LEU A 34 1.53 3.79 -5.31
C LEU A 34 0.43 3.22 -6.21
N ASP A 35 0.18 1.93 -6.07
CA ASP A 35 -0.77 1.15 -6.87
C ASP A 35 -2.18 1.70 -6.69
N GLY A 36 -2.87 2.00 -7.79
CA GLY A 36 -4.20 2.61 -7.79
C GLY A 36 -4.23 4.10 -7.41
N VAL A 37 -3.12 4.66 -6.90
CA VAL A 37 -3.01 6.08 -6.52
C VAL A 37 -2.35 6.92 -7.61
N CYS A 38 -1.14 6.55 -8.05
CA CYS A 38 -0.39 7.26 -9.09
C CYS A 38 -0.03 6.37 -10.30
N MET A 39 -0.54 5.15 -10.31
CA MET A 39 -0.45 4.20 -11.40
C MET A 39 -1.68 3.29 -11.37
N ASP A 40 -1.98 2.64 -12.49
CA ASP A 40 -3.16 1.78 -12.59
C ASP A 40 -3.00 0.47 -11.80
N LEU A 41 -4.13 -0.12 -11.40
CA LEU A 41 -4.16 -1.48 -10.84
C LEU A 41 -4.16 -2.49 -11.98
N VAL A 42 -3.05 -3.19 -12.14
CA VAL A 42 -2.86 -4.24 -13.15
C VAL A 42 -2.75 -5.62 -12.50
N LYS A 43 -3.09 -6.67 -13.24
CA LYS A 43 -2.96 -8.06 -12.79
C LYS A 43 -1.51 -8.53 -12.72
N ASP A 44 -0.71 -8.16 -13.73
CA ASP A 44 0.73 -8.41 -13.74
C ASP A 44 1.47 -7.11 -13.38
N PRO A 45 2.15 -7.04 -12.22
CA PRO A 45 2.97 -5.91 -11.81
C PRO A 45 3.99 -5.42 -12.86
N LEU A 46 4.42 -6.28 -13.79
CA LEU A 46 5.33 -5.88 -14.88
C LEU A 46 4.68 -4.92 -15.88
N ASN A 47 3.35 -4.94 -15.99
CA ASN A 47 2.59 -4.08 -16.89
C ASN A 47 2.29 -2.69 -16.30
N ARG A 48 2.69 -2.43 -15.05
CA ARG A 48 2.53 -1.12 -14.42
C ARG A 48 3.24 -0.04 -15.24
N GLN A 49 2.58 1.10 -15.34
CA GLN A 49 3.08 2.32 -15.98
C GLN A 49 2.89 3.50 -15.04
N ILE A 50 3.85 4.41 -15.04
CA ILE A 50 3.78 5.68 -14.30
C ILE A 50 4.04 6.84 -15.27
N GLU A 51 3.33 7.93 -15.09
CA GLU A 51 3.50 9.12 -15.92
C GLU A 51 4.84 9.83 -15.59
N PRO A 52 5.74 10.04 -16.57
CA PRO A 52 7.02 10.70 -16.32
C PRO A 52 6.88 12.11 -15.73
N ASP A 53 5.86 12.84 -16.15
CA ASP A 53 5.64 14.21 -15.69
C ASP A 53 5.10 14.26 -14.25
N TYR A 54 4.33 13.25 -13.83
CA TYR A 54 4.00 13.05 -12.42
C TYR A 54 5.26 12.82 -11.58
N VAL A 55 6.16 11.93 -12.00
CA VAL A 55 7.41 11.65 -11.27
C VAL A 55 8.26 12.92 -11.15
N LYS A 56 8.42 13.68 -12.23
CA LYS A 56 9.12 14.98 -12.21
C LYS A 56 8.41 15.98 -11.30
N ALA A 57 7.08 16.02 -11.27
CA ALA A 57 6.33 16.93 -10.41
C ALA A 57 6.61 16.68 -8.92
N THR A 58 6.87 15.42 -8.50
CA THR A 58 7.21 15.12 -7.09
C THR A 58 8.44 15.87 -6.59
N THR A 59 9.34 16.31 -7.47
CA THR A 59 10.53 17.12 -7.10
C THR A 59 10.19 18.49 -6.53
N ALA A 60 9.01 19.05 -6.86
CA ALA A 60 8.53 20.28 -6.25
C ALA A 60 8.25 20.12 -4.74
N PHE A 61 8.07 18.87 -4.31
CA PHE A 61 7.78 18.48 -2.94
C PHE A 61 8.94 17.71 -2.32
N ASP A 62 10.18 18.04 -2.71
CA ASP A 62 11.35 17.44 -2.06
C ASP A 62 11.30 17.66 -0.54
N ARG A 63 11.59 16.60 0.22
CA ARG A 63 11.49 16.54 1.69
C ARG A 63 10.08 16.71 2.28
N HIS A 64 9.06 16.93 1.44
CA HIS A 64 7.65 17.01 1.82
C HIS A 64 6.83 15.80 1.36
N PHE A 65 7.29 15.08 0.32
CA PHE A 65 6.57 13.96 -0.28
C PHE A 65 7.30 12.64 -0.01
N TYR A 66 6.53 11.62 0.40
CA TYR A 66 7.02 10.26 0.58
C TYR A 66 5.95 9.24 0.14
N VAL A 67 6.42 8.13 -0.41
CA VAL A 67 5.58 6.96 -0.66
C VAL A 67 5.57 6.03 0.55
N LEU A 68 4.49 5.29 0.73
CA LEU A 68 4.29 4.30 1.78
C LEU A 68 3.47 3.13 1.21
N THR A 69 4.18 2.09 0.77
CA THR A 69 3.58 1.00 -0.01
C THR A 69 3.94 -0.38 0.54
N ASN A 70 3.09 -1.37 0.23
CA ASN A 70 3.39 -2.79 0.46
C ASN A 70 4.22 -3.40 -0.67
N GLY A 71 4.22 -2.77 -1.86
CA GLY A 71 5.15 -3.10 -2.95
C GLY A 71 6.59 -2.77 -2.58
N GLU A 72 7.54 -2.97 -3.50
CA GLU A 72 8.96 -2.66 -3.28
C GLU A 72 9.46 -1.51 -4.15
N HIS A 73 10.51 -0.84 -3.69
CA HIS A 73 11.29 0.10 -4.49
C HIS A 73 12.11 -0.64 -5.54
N ILE A 74 12.83 -1.69 -5.12
CA ILE A 74 13.79 -2.43 -5.93
C ILE A 74 13.23 -3.77 -6.42
N GLY A 75 14.04 -4.48 -7.20
CA GLY A 75 13.64 -5.73 -7.85
C GLY A 75 12.97 -5.50 -9.20
N LYS A 76 12.76 -6.60 -9.92
CA LYS A 76 12.23 -6.59 -11.30
C LYS A 76 10.86 -5.89 -11.40
N ARG A 77 10.06 -6.03 -10.35
CA ARG A 77 8.68 -5.51 -10.23
C ARG A 77 8.57 -4.30 -9.30
N GLY A 78 9.68 -3.84 -8.73
CA GLY A 78 9.72 -2.66 -7.88
C GLY A 78 9.51 -1.37 -8.66
N VAL A 79 9.09 -0.31 -7.95
CA VAL A 79 8.74 0.97 -8.59
C VAL A 79 9.92 1.63 -9.30
N ASN A 80 11.16 1.38 -8.88
CA ASN A 80 12.35 1.90 -9.56
C ASN A 80 12.42 1.44 -11.01
N SER A 81 12.20 0.14 -11.25
CA SER A 81 12.19 -0.42 -12.60
C SER A 81 11.07 0.19 -13.47
N ILE A 82 9.93 0.56 -12.86
CA ILE A 82 8.82 1.23 -13.56
C ILE A 82 9.22 2.66 -13.94
N ILE A 83 9.81 3.41 -13.01
CA ILE A 83 10.28 4.79 -13.23
C ILE A 83 11.39 4.82 -14.29
N GLU A 84 12.33 3.89 -14.21
CA GLU A 84 13.40 3.73 -15.20
C GLU A 84 12.82 3.52 -16.59
N ARG A 85 11.91 2.55 -16.78
CA ARG A 85 11.24 2.34 -18.07
C ARG A 85 10.49 3.58 -18.58
N ALA A 86 9.86 4.34 -17.68
CA ALA A 86 9.08 5.51 -18.04
C ALA A 86 9.95 6.72 -18.44
N ILE A 87 11.11 6.90 -17.80
CA ILE A 87 11.95 8.10 -17.96
C ILE A 87 13.15 7.85 -18.88
N GLY A 88 13.78 6.68 -18.80
CA GLY A 88 14.97 6.35 -19.58
C GLY A 88 15.87 5.30 -18.91
N THR A 89 17.10 5.68 -18.57
CA THR A 89 18.07 4.76 -17.94
C THR A 89 18.18 5.01 -16.43
N PRO A 90 18.63 4.01 -15.64
CA PRO A 90 18.90 4.18 -14.21
C PRO A 90 19.83 5.38 -13.91
N ASP A 91 20.83 5.62 -14.76
CA ASP A 91 21.76 6.74 -14.60
C ASP A 91 21.06 8.09 -14.71
N ILE A 92 20.14 8.25 -15.67
CA ILE A 92 19.36 9.49 -15.85
C ILE A 92 18.48 9.73 -14.62
N VAL A 93 17.75 8.69 -14.19
CA VAL A 93 16.84 8.78 -13.03
C VAL A 93 17.60 9.14 -11.76
N ARG A 94 18.75 8.49 -11.52
CA ARG A 94 19.61 8.76 -10.36
C ARG A 94 20.21 10.16 -10.37
N GLN A 95 20.81 10.58 -11.49
CA GLN A 95 21.45 11.89 -11.61
C GLN A 95 20.46 13.04 -11.43
N ALA A 96 19.22 12.86 -11.89
CA ALA A 96 18.15 13.82 -11.73
C ALA A 96 17.37 13.68 -10.41
N ALA A 97 17.75 12.75 -9.53
CA ALA A 97 17.09 12.47 -8.25
C ALA A 97 15.57 12.20 -8.39
N LEU A 98 15.19 11.38 -9.37
CA LEU A 98 13.80 11.14 -9.77
C LEU A 98 13.18 9.87 -9.17
N TYR A 99 13.92 9.11 -8.35
CA TYR A 99 13.28 8.02 -7.61
C TYR A 99 12.30 8.59 -6.57
N LEU A 100 11.20 7.87 -6.34
CA LEU A 100 10.22 8.24 -5.33
C LEU A 100 10.78 7.89 -3.94
N PRO A 101 11.00 8.87 -3.05
CA PRO A 101 11.52 8.60 -1.72
C PRO A 101 10.39 8.07 -0.82
N GLY A 102 10.73 7.28 0.19
CA GLY A 102 9.74 6.78 1.13
C GLY A 102 9.99 5.36 1.56
N LEU A 103 8.93 4.73 2.09
CA LEU A 103 8.96 3.39 2.62
C LEU A 103 8.18 2.42 1.74
N ALA A 104 8.77 1.26 1.53
CA ALA A 104 8.22 0.15 0.79
C ALA A 104 8.28 -1.13 1.65
N ALA A 105 7.77 -2.25 1.12
CA ALA A 105 7.63 -3.53 1.81
C ALA A 105 6.92 -3.41 3.17
N GLY A 106 5.88 -2.59 3.23
CA GLY A 106 5.12 -2.35 4.47
C GLY A 106 5.89 -1.52 5.50
N GLY A 107 6.97 -0.83 5.12
CA GLY A 107 7.70 0.06 6.04
C GLY A 107 9.16 -0.32 6.32
N VAL A 108 9.61 -1.48 5.86
CA VAL A 108 10.95 -2.00 6.18
C VAL A 108 12.00 -1.70 5.13
N GLN A 109 11.61 -1.18 3.96
CA GLN A 109 12.54 -0.78 2.90
C GLN A 109 12.46 0.73 2.70
N TRP A 110 13.50 1.44 3.17
CA TRP A 110 13.62 2.88 2.98
C TRP A 110 14.39 3.19 1.69
N GLN A 111 13.96 4.22 0.97
CA GLN A 111 14.67 4.75 -0.19
C GLN A 111 14.69 6.28 -0.21
N ASN A 112 15.82 6.86 -0.63
CA ASN A 112 15.92 8.28 -0.96
C ASN A 112 15.77 8.56 -2.47
N ARG A 113 15.80 9.84 -2.87
CA ARG A 113 15.62 10.25 -4.27
C ARG A 113 16.73 9.80 -5.23
N GLN A 114 17.90 9.43 -4.70
CA GLN A 114 19.03 8.91 -5.47
C GLN A 114 18.93 7.39 -5.68
N GLY A 115 17.90 6.74 -5.11
CA GLY A 115 17.72 5.29 -5.21
C GLY A 115 18.66 4.52 -4.27
N GLU A 116 19.17 5.18 -3.22
CA GLU A 116 19.90 4.51 -2.15
C GLU A 116 18.88 3.87 -1.22
N VAL A 117 19.03 2.56 -1.00
CA VAL A 117 18.07 1.73 -0.27
C VAL A 117 18.70 1.19 1.01
N GLU A 118 17.93 1.26 2.08
CA GLU A 118 18.26 0.71 3.38
C GLU A 118 17.10 -0.17 3.87
N HIS A 119 17.38 -1.09 4.80
CA HIS A 119 16.35 -1.93 5.42
C HIS A 119 16.32 -1.74 6.95
N PRO A 120 15.77 -0.62 7.47
CA PRO A 120 15.83 -0.29 8.90
C PRO A 120 15.20 -1.38 9.77
N GLY A 121 15.95 -1.85 10.77
CA GLY A 121 15.49 -2.89 11.69
C GLY A 121 15.48 -4.31 11.10
N VAL A 122 16.02 -4.53 9.90
CA VAL A 122 16.10 -5.85 9.26
C VAL A 122 17.55 -6.36 9.33
N SER A 123 17.72 -7.60 9.75
CA SER A 123 19.03 -8.26 9.80
C SER A 123 19.40 -8.92 8.48
N GLU A 124 20.71 -9.11 8.25
CA GLU A 124 21.20 -9.86 7.08
C GLU A 124 20.68 -11.30 7.05
N ALA A 125 20.53 -11.94 8.21
CA ALA A 125 19.99 -13.29 8.33
C ALA A 125 18.53 -13.36 7.84
N GLU A 126 17.72 -12.35 8.16
CA GLU A 126 16.34 -12.27 7.68
C GLU A 126 16.28 -12.10 6.16
N LEU A 127 17.06 -11.19 5.59
CA LEU A 127 17.12 -11.00 4.14
C LEU A 127 17.66 -12.25 3.41
N ALA A 128 18.66 -12.92 3.98
CA ALA A 128 19.20 -14.16 3.42
C ALA A 128 18.19 -15.32 3.45
N PHE A 129 17.30 -15.34 4.45
CA PHE A 129 16.18 -16.30 4.48
C PHE A 129 15.16 -15.98 3.39
N LEU A 130 14.73 -14.72 3.27
CA LEU A 130 13.73 -14.30 2.28
C LEU A 130 14.21 -14.53 0.83
N ALA A 131 15.50 -14.36 0.57
CA ALA A 131 16.09 -14.61 -0.76
C ALA A 131 15.88 -16.05 -1.26
N GLN A 132 15.62 -17.02 -0.37
CA GLN A 132 15.37 -18.42 -0.72
C GLN A 132 13.89 -18.72 -1.03
N VAL A 133 12.98 -17.83 -0.63
CA VAL A 133 11.53 -18.06 -0.74
C VAL A 133 11.05 -18.17 -2.19
N PRO A 134 11.47 -17.31 -3.15
CA PRO A 134 11.01 -17.41 -4.54
C PRO A 134 11.32 -18.75 -5.20
N GLU A 135 12.50 -19.33 -4.91
CA GLU A 135 12.87 -20.65 -5.41
C GLU A 135 11.97 -21.74 -4.83
N ARG A 136 11.64 -21.66 -3.54
CA ARG A 136 10.72 -22.61 -2.89
C ARG A 136 9.29 -22.52 -3.43
N ILE A 137 8.82 -21.30 -3.73
CA ILE A 137 7.52 -21.11 -4.40
C ILE A 137 7.56 -21.76 -5.79
N THR A 138 8.64 -21.52 -6.56
CA THR A 138 8.81 -22.12 -7.89
C THR A 138 8.75 -23.64 -7.81
N GLN A 139 9.53 -24.26 -6.93
CA GLN A 139 9.57 -25.72 -6.76
C GLN A 139 8.22 -26.30 -6.32
N ALA A 140 7.50 -25.62 -5.42
CA ALA A 140 6.18 -26.05 -4.98
C ALA A 140 5.16 -26.00 -6.13
N LEU A 141 5.17 -24.93 -6.93
CA LEU A 141 4.30 -24.81 -8.11
C LEU A 141 4.64 -25.86 -9.17
N GLU A 142 5.92 -26.06 -9.49
CA GLU A 142 6.37 -27.09 -10.43
C GLU A 142 5.95 -28.49 -9.98
N THR A 143 6.11 -28.80 -8.69
CA THR A 143 5.70 -30.08 -8.10
C THR A 143 4.19 -30.27 -8.21
N PHE A 144 3.40 -29.23 -7.91
CA PHE A 144 1.95 -29.28 -8.00
C PHE A 144 1.46 -29.59 -9.43
N PHE A 145 2.08 -28.96 -10.43
CA PHE A 145 1.69 -29.14 -11.83
C PHE A 145 2.31 -30.36 -12.50
N ALA A 146 3.42 -30.92 -11.99
CA ALA A 146 4.03 -32.13 -12.52
C ALA A 146 3.06 -33.34 -12.50
N ALA A 147 2.11 -33.35 -11.57
CA ALA A 147 1.09 -34.38 -11.46
C ALA A 147 -0.10 -34.22 -12.44
N ARG A 148 -0.11 -33.16 -13.27
CA ARG A 148 -1.25 -32.75 -14.09
C ARG A 148 -0.91 -32.72 -15.58
N SER A 149 -0.83 -33.91 -16.18
CA SER A 149 -0.51 -34.10 -17.61
C SER A 149 -1.57 -33.53 -18.57
N GLU A 150 -2.75 -33.18 -18.06
CA GLU A 150 -3.86 -32.61 -18.81
C GLU A 150 -3.68 -31.13 -19.19
N LEU A 151 -2.70 -30.44 -18.59
CA LEU A 151 -2.41 -29.02 -18.83
C LEU A 151 -1.21 -28.85 -19.77
N ASP A 152 -1.25 -27.82 -20.62
CA ASP A 152 -0.14 -27.51 -21.54
C ASP A 152 1.13 -27.09 -20.76
N PRO A 153 2.25 -27.83 -20.88
CA PRO A 153 3.46 -27.55 -20.09
C PRO A 153 4.06 -26.15 -20.33
N ALA A 154 3.99 -25.65 -21.55
CA ALA A 154 4.54 -24.33 -21.88
C ALA A 154 3.74 -23.21 -21.20
N THR A 155 2.42 -23.29 -21.28
CA THR A 155 1.49 -22.35 -20.62
C THR A 155 1.67 -22.36 -19.10
N ILE A 156 1.81 -23.55 -18.49
CA ILE A 156 2.05 -23.65 -17.04
C ILE A 156 3.40 -23.06 -16.65
N THR A 157 4.47 -23.33 -17.41
CA THR A 157 5.79 -22.75 -17.13
C THR A 157 5.74 -21.22 -17.12
N GLN A 158 5.03 -20.63 -18.10
CA GLN A 158 4.82 -19.19 -18.14
C GLN A 158 3.99 -18.69 -16.95
N GLY A 159 2.93 -19.42 -16.58
CA GLY A 159 2.10 -19.12 -15.41
C GLY A 159 2.90 -19.13 -14.10
N ILE A 160 3.76 -20.13 -13.89
CA ILE A 160 4.64 -20.21 -12.72
C ILE A 160 5.58 -19.00 -12.67
N ALA A 161 6.24 -18.67 -13.79
CA ALA A 161 7.15 -17.53 -13.84
C ALA A 161 6.45 -16.18 -13.55
N ALA A 162 5.18 -16.05 -13.96
CA ALA A 162 4.37 -14.88 -13.64
C ALA A 162 3.97 -14.85 -12.15
N SER A 163 3.69 -16.02 -11.56
CA SER A 163 3.23 -16.17 -10.17
C SER A 163 4.30 -16.00 -9.11
N VAL A 164 5.57 -16.19 -9.45
CA VAL A 164 6.68 -16.01 -8.49
C VAL A 164 7.13 -14.54 -8.50
N LEU A 165 6.78 -13.82 -7.44
CA LEU A 165 7.24 -12.46 -7.21
C LEU A 165 8.44 -12.48 -6.27
N ASP A 166 9.60 -12.14 -6.83
CA ASP A 166 10.95 -12.19 -6.24
C ASP A 166 11.30 -10.95 -5.41
N ASN A 167 10.29 -10.36 -4.78
CA ASN A 167 10.39 -9.28 -3.82
C ASN A 167 11.38 -9.65 -2.69
N ILE A 168 12.32 -8.75 -2.37
CA ILE A 168 13.44 -9.01 -1.44
C ILE A 168 12.95 -9.07 0.02
N ALA A 169 11.98 -8.23 0.38
CA ALA A 169 11.46 -8.08 1.73
C ALA A 169 10.03 -8.65 1.88
N SER A 170 9.36 -8.94 0.77
CA SER A 170 8.00 -9.51 0.73
C SER A 170 7.78 -10.52 -0.41
N PRO A 171 8.61 -11.58 -0.54
CA PRO A 171 8.45 -12.59 -1.58
C PRO A 171 7.03 -13.17 -1.56
N THR A 172 6.43 -13.26 -2.75
CA THR A 172 4.99 -13.51 -2.90
C THR A 172 4.72 -14.56 -3.97
N ALA A 173 3.80 -15.48 -3.68
CA ALA A 173 3.13 -16.28 -4.69
C ALA A 173 1.83 -15.58 -5.11
N ASN A 174 1.78 -15.05 -6.34
CA ASN A 174 0.62 -14.38 -6.92
C ASN A 174 -0.07 -15.31 -7.92
N LEU A 175 -1.19 -15.90 -7.52
CA LEU A 175 -1.90 -16.91 -8.28
C LEU A 175 -2.91 -16.34 -9.28
N ASN A 176 -2.98 -15.01 -9.48
CA ASN A 176 -3.99 -14.41 -10.37
C ASN A 176 -3.85 -14.94 -11.82
N THR A 177 -2.63 -14.98 -12.35
CA THR A 177 -2.39 -15.52 -13.70
C THR A 177 -2.76 -17.00 -13.78
N LEU A 178 -2.41 -17.80 -12.78
CA LEU A 178 -2.76 -19.23 -12.76
C LEU A 178 -4.27 -19.47 -12.61
N TYR A 179 -4.98 -18.63 -11.86
CA TYR A 179 -6.45 -18.71 -11.74
C TYR A 179 -7.13 -18.53 -13.10
N GLU A 180 -6.69 -17.55 -13.88
CA GLU A 180 -7.22 -17.30 -15.23
C GLU A 180 -6.87 -18.43 -16.19
N LEU A 181 -5.63 -18.94 -16.14
CA LEU A 181 -5.21 -20.08 -16.96
C LEU A 181 -6.03 -21.34 -16.66
N LEU A 182 -6.49 -21.51 -15.42
CA LEU A 182 -7.33 -22.62 -15.01
C LEU A 182 -8.82 -22.39 -15.29
N ASP A 183 -9.19 -21.23 -15.84
CA ASP A 183 -10.58 -20.85 -16.19
C ASP A 183 -11.58 -21.10 -15.05
N GLY A 184 -11.18 -20.77 -13.82
CA GLY A 184 -12.04 -20.92 -12.64
C GLY A 184 -12.32 -22.37 -12.22
N GLN A 185 -11.52 -23.36 -12.69
CA GLN A 185 -11.61 -24.75 -12.22
C GLN A 185 -11.22 -24.87 -10.74
N THR A 186 -12.20 -24.66 -9.85
CA THR A 186 -12.03 -24.70 -8.39
C THR A 186 -11.49 -26.04 -7.88
N SER A 187 -11.80 -27.15 -8.55
CA SER A 187 -11.26 -28.48 -8.25
C SER A 187 -9.74 -28.58 -8.43
N ILE A 188 -9.14 -27.68 -9.19
CA ILE A 188 -7.69 -27.56 -9.37
C ILE A 188 -7.16 -26.41 -8.50
N PHE A 189 -7.85 -25.27 -8.51
CA PHE A 189 -7.36 -24.06 -7.90
C PHE A 189 -7.38 -24.09 -6.36
N VAL A 190 -8.38 -24.71 -5.74
CA VAL A 190 -8.41 -24.84 -4.27
C VAL A 190 -7.22 -25.70 -3.77
N PRO A 191 -6.93 -26.88 -4.36
CA PRO A 191 -5.70 -27.62 -4.01
C PRO A 191 -4.40 -26.83 -4.24
N LEU A 192 -4.36 -25.93 -5.23
CA LEU A 192 -3.21 -25.05 -5.44
C LEU A 192 -3.07 -24.03 -4.29
N GLN A 193 -4.19 -23.44 -3.84
CA GLN A 193 -4.21 -22.55 -2.67
C GLN A 193 -3.76 -23.29 -1.40
N GLU A 194 -4.21 -24.53 -1.20
CA GLU A 194 -3.78 -25.38 -0.08
C GLU A 194 -2.28 -25.68 -0.14
N ALA A 195 -1.73 -26.00 -1.32
CA ALA A 195 -0.30 -26.23 -1.50
C ALA A 195 0.53 -24.97 -1.19
N MET A 196 0.06 -23.79 -1.58
CA MET A 196 0.72 -22.54 -1.24
C MET A 196 0.61 -22.22 0.25
N GLN A 197 -0.55 -22.44 0.88
CA GLN A 197 -0.70 -22.28 2.32
C GLN A 197 0.27 -23.19 3.08
N GLN A 198 0.35 -24.47 2.69
CA GLN A 198 1.26 -25.42 3.30
C GLN A 198 2.72 -24.96 3.17
N LEU A 199 3.13 -24.47 1.99
CA LEU A 199 4.45 -23.88 1.81
C LEU A 199 4.70 -22.71 2.78
N MET A 200 3.72 -21.82 2.97
CA MET A 200 3.86 -20.70 3.91
C MET A 200 4.08 -21.18 5.35
N GLU A 201 3.39 -22.24 5.77
CA GLU A 201 3.58 -22.86 7.09
C GLU A 201 4.97 -23.53 7.21
N GLU A 202 5.43 -24.21 6.17
CA GLU A 202 6.77 -24.81 6.10
C GLU A 202 7.88 -23.75 6.15
N LEU A 203 7.68 -22.60 5.50
CA LEU A 203 8.59 -21.46 5.57
C LEU A 203 8.68 -20.89 6.99
N GLN A 204 7.56 -20.75 7.70
CA GLN A 204 7.58 -20.33 9.12
C GLN A 204 8.36 -21.32 9.99
N GLN A 205 8.15 -22.62 9.80
CA GLN A 205 8.88 -23.65 10.53
C GLN A 205 10.38 -23.64 10.22
N ALA A 206 10.75 -23.47 8.94
CA ALA A 206 12.14 -23.36 8.52
C ALA A 206 12.83 -22.10 9.07
N ALA A 207 12.12 -20.98 9.14
CA ALA A 207 12.59 -19.76 9.79
C ALA A 207 12.82 -19.98 11.29
N ALA A 208 11.87 -20.64 11.97
CA ALA A 208 12.00 -20.96 13.39
C ALA A 208 13.22 -21.86 13.67
N ALA A 209 13.51 -22.83 12.80
CA ALA A 209 14.70 -23.69 12.89
C ALA A 209 16.02 -22.90 12.74
N GLN A 210 15.98 -21.70 12.16
CA GLN A 210 17.11 -20.78 12.03
C GLN A 210 17.12 -19.67 13.11
N ASN A 211 16.28 -19.79 14.15
CA ASN A 211 16.08 -18.77 15.21
C ASN A 211 15.46 -17.45 14.70
N LEU A 212 14.65 -17.53 13.63
CA LEU A 212 13.92 -16.41 13.03
C LEU A 212 12.40 -16.50 13.27
N ASN A 213 11.96 -17.15 14.36
CA ASN A 213 10.53 -17.45 14.59
C ASN A 213 9.65 -16.21 14.78
N GLU A 214 10.21 -15.06 15.18
CA GLU A 214 9.48 -13.79 15.31
C GLU A 214 9.77 -12.83 14.14
N SER A 215 10.49 -13.27 13.12
CA SER A 215 10.93 -12.40 12.03
C SER A 215 9.88 -12.22 10.94
N PHE A 216 9.00 -13.20 10.76
CA PHE A 216 8.11 -13.25 9.61
C PHE A 216 6.65 -13.46 10.00
N PHE A 217 5.76 -13.09 9.09
CA PHE A 217 4.35 -13.43 9.11
C PHE A 217 3.87 -13.66 7.67
N VAL A 218 2.70 -14.27 7.53
CA VAL A 218 2.09 -14.52 6.23
C VAL A 218 0.92 -13.59 6.06
N HIS A 219 0.91 -12.87 4.94
CA HIS A 219 -0.20 -12.03 4.51
C HIS A 219 -0.92 -12.68 3.33
N TYR A 220 -2.22 -12.83 3.47
CA TYR A 220 -3.12 -13.33 2.43
C TYR A 220 -3.95 -12.16 1.87
N ALA A 221 -4.01 -12.03 0.55
CA ALA A 221 -4.89 -11.06 -0.08
C ALA A 221 -5.73 -11.68 -1.21
N PRO A 222 -7.07 -11.49 -1.18
CA PRO A 222 -7.88 -11.11 -0.02
C PRO A 222 -7.83 -12.16 1.11
N ASN A 223 -8.18 -11.79 2.36
CA ASN A 223 -8.28 -12.71 3.51
C ASN A 223 -9.64 -12.65 4.22
N LEU A 224 -9.94 -13.64 5.07
CA LEU A 224 -11.16 -13.70 5.88
C LEU A 224 -11.02 -13.08 7.28
N GLY A 225 -9.99 -12.27 7.50
CA GLY A 225 -9.59 -11.74 8.79
C GLY A 225 -8.54 -12.62 9.47
N ARG A 226 -8.55 -12.66 10.80
CA ARG A 226 -7.58 -13.40 11.61
C ARG A 226 -8.25 -14.45 12.50
N ASP A 227 -7.54 -15.54 12.75
CA ASP A 227 -7.93 -16.60 13.67
C ASP A 227 -7.67 -16.20 15.14
N PRO A 228 -8.06 -17.02 16.13
CA PRO A 228 -7.79 -16.74 17.54
C PRO A 228 -6.31 -16.65 17.92
N ALA A 229 -5.40 -17.21 17.11
CA ALA A 229 -3.96 -17.08 17.28
C ALA A 229 -3.39 -15.80 16.62
N GLY A 230 -4.25 -15.01 15.95
CA GLY A 230 -3.88 -13.77 15.27
C GLY A 230 -3.31 -13.98 13.86
N GLN A 231 -3.39 -15.19 13.30
CA GLN A 231 -2.93 -15.50 11.95
C GLN A 231 -4.02 -15.21 10.93
N GLU A 232 -3.63 -14.72 9.74
CA GLU A 232 -4.61 -14.47 8.68
C GLU A 232 -5.23 -15.78 8.16
N ILE A 233 -6.50 -15.73 7.80
CA ILE A 233 -7.25 -16.89 7.31
C ILE A 233 -7.37 -16.81 5.78
N VAL A 234 -6.91 -17.85 5.10
CA VAL A 234 -7.05 -18.01 3.65
C VAL A 234 -8.53 -18.02 3.26
N TRP A 235 -8.88 -17.25 2.23
CA TRP A 235 -10.18 -17.32 1.58
C TRP A 235 -10.08 -18.29 0.39
N PHE A 236 -10.51 -19.53 0.52
CA PHE A 236 -10.50 -20.46 -0.61
C PHE A 236 -11.48 -20.06 -1.72
N ALA A 237 -11.13 -20.39 -2.95
CA ALA A 237 -11.96 -20.15 -4.12
C ALA A 237 -13.30 -20.92 -4.05
N ALA A 238 -14.32 -20.35 -4.67
CA ALA A 238 -15.65 -20.92 -4.85
C ALA A 238 -16.17 -20.60 -6.25
N GLU A 239 -17.32 -21.14 -6.66
CA GLU A 239 -17.86 -21.02 -8.04
C GLU A 239 -17.91 -19.58 -8.60
N ALA A 240 -17.98 -18.56 -7.75
CA ALA A 240 -18.09 -17.15 -8.15
C ALA A 240 -16.89 -16.27 -7.76
N ALA A 241 -15.84 -16.82 -7.14
CA ALA A 241 -14.71 -16.02 -6.64
C ALA A 241 -13.41 -16.82 -6.57
N SER A 242 -12.30 -16.19 -6.95
CA SER A 242 -10.95 -16.75 -6.84
C SER A 242 -10.49 -16.92 -5.39
N GLY A 243 -11.10 -16.22 -4.44
CA GLY A 243 -10.58 -16.16 -3.08
C GLY A 243 -9.17 -15.52 -3.02
N THR A 244 -8.34 -15.95 -2.07
CA THR A 244 -6.94 -15.52 -1.89
C THR A 244 -6.11 -15.92 -3.10
N THR A 245 -5.55 -14.93 -3.77
CA THR A 245 -4.62 -15.14 -4.88
C THR A 245 -3.19 -14.75 -4.50
N ASP A 246 -3.01 -13.95 -3.47
CA ASP A 246 -1.69 -13.47 -3.05
C ASP A 246 -1.31 -14.09 -1.71
N PHE A 247 -0.19 -14.82 -1.71
CA PHE A 247 0.41 -15.45 -0.52
C PHE A 247 1.78 -14.81 -0.31
N GLN A 248 1.85 -13.83 0.58
CA GLN A 248 3.05 -13.02 0.80
C GLN A 248 3.73 -13.45 2.10
N PHE A 249 5.02 -13.77 2.03
CA PHE A 249 5.83 -14.09 3.19
C PHE A 249 6.64 -12.85 3.59
N MET A 250 6.23 -12.15 4.64
CA MET A 250 6.67 -10.78 4.93
C MET A 250 7.36 -10.65 6.28
N LEU A 251 8.20 -9.62 6.42
CA LEU A 251 8.84 -9.25 7.69
C LEU A 251 7.82 -8.72 8.70
N LYS A 252 7.80 -9.31 9.91
CA LYS A 252 6.92 -8.92 11.00
C LYS A 252 7.18 -7.47 11.43
N GLY A 253 6.09 -6.72 11.62
CA GLY A 253 6.12 -5.31 11.99
C GLY A 253 6.11 -4.34 10.80
N GLY A 254 6.18 -4.85 9.55
CA GLY A 254 5.96 -4.06 8.34
C GLY A 254 4.48 -3.74 8.14
N ILE A 255 3.96 -2.76 8.90
CA ILE A 255 2.63 -2.19 8.70
C ILE A 255 2.73 -0.70 8.33
N LYS A 256 1.87 -0.24 7.42
CA LYS A 256 1.92 1.13 6.89
C LYS A 256 1.78 2.19 7.98
N GLU A 257 0.94 1.94 8.97
CA GLU A 257 0.67 2.80 10.12
C GLU A 257 1.95 3.15 10.90
N ALA A 258 2.82 2.16 11.12
CA ALA A 258 4.13 2.37 11.73
C ALA A 258 5.04 3.18 10.80
N GLY A 259 4.92 2.98 9.49
CA GLY A 259 5.61 3.77 8.47
C GLY A 259 5.27 5.26 8.53
N VAL A 260 4.04 5.64 8.88
CA VAL A 260 3.65 7.05 9.10
C VAL A 260 4.53 7.69 10.19
N LEU A 261 4.75 6.99 11.31
CA LEU A 261 5.59 7.49 12.39
C LEU A 261 7.06 7.57 11.99
N ALA A 262 7.57 6.60 11.24
CA ALA A 262 8.94 6.62 10.76
C ALA A 262 9.18 7.81 9.79
N LEU A 263 8.25 8.06 8.88
CA LEU A 263 8.29 9.21 7.98
C LEU A 263 8.17 10.54 8.74
N LEU A 264 7.26 10.62 9.71
CA LEU A 264 7.11 11.81 10.57
C LEU A 264 8.37 12.08 11.40
N ASN A 265 9.00 11.05 11.95
CA ASN A 265 10.25 11.15 12.70
C ASN A 265 11.38 11.71 11.82
N ARG A 266 11.49 11.24 10.57
CA ARG A 266 12.46 11.75 9.59
C ARG A 266 12.15 13.17 9.16
N TYR A 267 10.88 13.49 8.93
CA TYR A 267 10.44 14.85 8.60
C TYR A 267 10.76 15.86 9.70
N TYR A 268 10.61 15.47 10.98
CA TYR A 268 11.03 16.31 12.11
C TYR A 268 12.54 16.52 12.16
N HIS A 269 13.32 15.46 11.94
CA HIS A 269 14.77 15.58 11.86
C HIS A 269 15.20 16.58 10.78
N ASP A 270 14.59 16.47 9.61
CA ASP A 270 14.88 17.34 8.47
C ASP A 270 14.67 18.84 8.76
N ARG A 271 13.77 19.16 9.69
CA ARG A 271 13.42 20.53 10.11
C ARG A 271 14.16 21.01 11.34
N THR A 272 14.48 20.10 12.26
CA THR A 272 14.92 20.45 13.62
C THR A 272 16.30 19.91 13.97
N GLY A 273 16.86 19.02 13.15
CA GLY A 273 18.07 18.24 13.44
C GLY A 273 17.87 17.16 14.51
N LYS A 274 16.64 16.89 14.96
CA LYS A 274 16.33 15.91 16.01
C LYS A 274 15.31 14.89 15.53
N TYR A 275 15.53 13.63 15.88
CA TYR A 275 14.55 12.56 15.73
C TYR A 275 13.76 12.38 17.04
N PRO A 276 12.48 12.79 17.12
CA PRO A 276 11.68 12.64 18.35
C PRO A 276 11.58 11.20 18.87
N LEU A 277 11.63 10.21 17.97
CA LEU A 277 11.59 8.79 18.30
C LEU A 277 12.98 8.14 18.35
N GLY A 278 14.05 8.89 18.11
CA GLY A 278 15.41 8.39 17.95
C GLY A 278 15.78 8.10 16.49
N VAL A 279 17.08 8.14 16.19
CA VAL A 279 17.63 7.95 14.83
C VAL A 279 17.38 6.53 14.30
N ASP A 280 17.39 5.54 15.19
CA ASP A 280 17.24 4.12 14.85
C ASP A 280 15.76 3.66 14.83
N PHE A 281 14.81 4.58 15.00
CA PHE A 281 13.38 4.24 15.01
C PHE A 281 12.96 3.65 13.67
N ASN A 282 12.33 2.48 13.72
CA ASN A 282 11.80 1.79 12.55
C ASN A 282 10.47 1.09 12.87
N VAL A 283 9.80 0.60 11.83
CA VAL A 283 8.44 0.05 11.95
C VAL A 283 8.33 -1.15 12.88
N ARG A 284 9.42 -1.91 13.09
CA ARG A 284 9.42 -3.09 13.98
C ARG A 284 9.41 -2.73 15.46
N GLN A 285 9.78 -1.50 15.79
CA GLN A 285 9.76 -0.99 17.16
C GLN A 285 8.45 -0.27 17.50
N ALA A 286 7.61 -0.02 16.49
CA ALA A 286 6.39 0.74 16.66
C ALA A 286 5.29 -0.10 17.33
N PRO A 287 4.42 0.52 18.15
CA PRO A 287 3.19 -0.11 18.60
C PRO A 287 2.34 -0.63 17.43
N GLN A 288 1.61 -1.72 17.66
CA GLN A 288 0.86 -2.40 16.59
C GLN A 288 -0.59 -1.90 16.42
N ASN A 289 -1.09 -1.06 17.34
CA ASN A 289 -2.45 -0.53 17.26
C ASN A 289 -2.46 1.00 17.17
N LEU A 290 -3.50 1.54 16.55
CA LEU A 290 -3.64 2.96 16.23
C LEU A 290 -3.61 3.88 17.47
N ASN A 291 -4.19 3.45 18.59
CA ASN A 291 -4.25 4.27 19.80
C ASN A 291 -2.87 4.41 20.44
N ASP A 292 -2.09 3.34 20.49
CA ASP A 292 -0.73 3.38 21.03
C ASP A 292 0.22 4.15 20.10
N LEU A 293 0.01 4.05 18.77
CA LEU A 293 0.72 4.86 17.78
C LEU A 293 0.43 6.36 17.99
N LEU A 294 -0.84 6.73 18.15
CA LEU A 294 -1.24 8.10 18.46
C LEU A 294 -0.64 8.60 19.77
N ALA A 295 -0.73 7.80 20.84
CA ALA A 295 -0.21 8.15 22.16
C ALA A 295 1.31 8.36 22.11
N LEU A 296 2.04 7.53 21.35
CA LEU A 296 3.48 7.70 21.14
C LEU A 296 3.79 9.05 20.48
N VAL A 297 3.01 9.45 19.47
CA VAL A 297 3.21 10.75 18.80
C VAL A 297 2.91 11.91 19.76
N GLN A 298 1.79 11.85 20.50
CA GLN A 298 1.41 12.85 21.50
C GLN A 298 2.47 13.03 22.59
N GLN A 299 3.15 11.95 22.98
CA GLN A 299 4.18 12.01 24.01
C GLN A 299 5.50 12.59 23.50
N LYS A 300 5.86 12.33 22.24
CA LYS A 300 7.24 12.54 21.75
C LYS A 300 7.42 13.74 20.84
N PHE A 301 6.38 14.16 20.12
CA PHE A 301 6.46 15.21 19.11
C PHE A 301 5.98 16.55 19.66
N ASP A 302 6.65 17.64 19.25
CA ASP A 302 6.25 19.00 19.58
C ASP A 302 5.00 19.40 18.78
N PRO A 303 3.84 19.66 19.43
CA PRO A 303 2.61 20.03 18.73
C PRO A 303 2.75 21.25 17.82
N THR A 304 3.64 22.19 18.15
CA THR A 304 3.81 23.45 17.40
C THR A 304 4.51 23.26 16.05
N LEU A 305 5.22 22.14 15.90
CA LEU A 305 5.95 21.80 14.68
C LEU A 305 5.21 20.77 13.82
N MET A 306 4.06 20.26 14.28
CA MET A 306 3.32 19.22 13.59
C MET A 306 2.87 19.67 12.21
N PRO A 307 3.20 18.93 11.13
CA PRO A 307 2.73 19.28 9.80
C PRO A 307 1.23 19.05 9.64
N THR A 308 0.66 19.76 8.67
CA THR A 308 -0.50 19.25 7.96
C THR A 308 -0.06 18.04 7.16
N ILE A 309 -0.65 16.88 7.45
CA ILE A 309 -0.37 15.63 6.75
C ILE A 309 -1.47 15.35 5.73
N VAL A 310 -1.09 15.08 4.49
CA VAL A 310 -1.98 14.61 3.43
C VAL A 310 -1.69 13.13 3.19
N GLY A 311 -2.66 12.28 3.55
CA GLY A 311 -2.63 10.84 3.32
C GLY A 311 -3.40 10.49 2.05
N VAL A 312 -2.80 9.76 1.12
CA VAL A 312 -3.47 9.37 -0.14
C VAL A 312 -3.44 7.86 -0.32
N GLY A 313 -4.62 7.26 -0.52
CA GLY A 313 -4.76 5.82 -0.77
C GLY A 313 -5.92 5.54 -1.70
N ASP A 314 -6.01 4.31 -2.17
CA ASP A 314 -7.08 3.83 -3.03
C ASP A 314 -7.86 2.67 -2.38
N THR A 315 -7.27 2.00 -1.38
CA THR A 315 -7.78 0.75 -0.83
C THR A 315 -8.42 0.93 0.54
N VAL A 316 -9.73 1.19 0.52
CA VAL A 316 -10.58 1.27 1.71
C VAL A 316 -11.87 0.49 1.45
N THR A 317 -12.18 -0.48 2.30
CA THR A 317 -13.39 -1.30 2.16
C THR A 317 -14.18 -1.39 3.47
N SER A 318 -15.50 -1.53 3.34
CA SER A 318 -16.42 -1.95 4.40
C SER A 318 -17.49 -2.85 3.81
N GLN A 319 -17.84 -3.91 4.51
CA GLN A 319 -18.86 -4.89 4.12
C GLN A 319 -19.77 -5.18 5.30
N ALA A 320 -21.08 -5.06 5.09
CA ALA A 320 -22.05 -5.54 6.06
C ALA A 320 -22.08 -7.08 6.07
N VAL A 321 -21.98 -7.66 7.26
CA VAL A 321 -22.13 -9.08 7.53
C VAL A 321 -23.33 -9.25 8.44
N GLU A 322 -24.36 -9.89 7.91
CA GLU A 322 -25.56 -10.27 8.65
C GLU A 322 -25.34 -11.61 9.34
N SER A 323 -25.46 -11.62 10.67
CA SER A 323 -25.42 -12.83 11.48
C SER A 323 -26.45 -12.75 12.59
N ASN A 324 -27.32 -13.77 12.71
CA ASN A 324 -28.37 -13.85 13.74
C ASN A 324 -29.26 -12.59 13.83
N GLY A 325 -29.58 -11.97 12.68
CA GLY A 325 -30.40 -10.76 12.61
C GLY A 325 -29.68 -9.46 13.04
N THR A 326 -28.38 -9.52 13.32
CA THR A 326 -27.54 -8.35 13.61
C THR A 326 -26.63 -8.06 12.42
N ILE A 327 -26.57 -6.80 12.01
CA ILE A 327 -25.60 -6.32 11.02
C ILE A 327 -24.33 -5.92 11.75
N THR A 328 -23.20 -6.51 11.36
CA THR A 328 -21.86 -6.08 11.77
C THR A 328 -21.08 -5.66 10.54
N PHE A 329 -20.17 -4.70 10.66
CA PHE A 329 -19.37 -4.24 9.52
C PHE A 329 -17.95 -4.80 9.61
N LYS A 330 -17.54 -5.56 8.60
CA LYS A 330 -16.15 -5.95 8.39
C LYS A 330 -15.48 -4.87 7.54
N ARG A 331 -14.38 -4.35 8.05
CA ARG A 331 -13.68 -3.19 7.51
C ARG A 331 -12.25 -3.56 7.18
N GLY A 332 -11.75 -3.12 6.05
CA GLY A 332 -10.42 -3.47 5.58
C GLY A 332 -9.88 -2.54 4.50
N GLY A 333 -8.91 -3.06 3.77
CA GLY A 333 -8.14 -2.32 2.78
C GLY A 333 -6.77 -1.91 3.32
N SER A 334 -5.74 -2.06 2.48
CA SER A 334 -4.34 -1.85 2.86
C SER A 334 -4.03 -0.43 3.31
N ASP A 335 -4.82 0.55 2.85
CA ASP A 335 -4.56 1.96 3.12
C ASP A 335 -5.35 2.50 4.31
N ARG A 336 -6.42 1.79 4.67
CA ARG A 336 -7.41 2.21 5.64
C ARG A 336 -6.80 2.71 6.94
N ASN A 337 -5.97 1.89 7.57
CA ASN A 337 -5.50 2.19 8.91
C ASN A 337 -4.46 3.32 8.93
N PHE A 338 -3.61 3.45 7.90
CA PHE A 338 -2.65 4.56 7.87
C PHE A 338 -3.38 5.89 7.58
N LEU A 339 -4.40 5.88 6.72
CA LEU A 339 -5.28 7.04 6.52
C LEU A 339 -6.01 7.40 7.82
N GLN A 340 -6.52 6.40 8.55
CA GLN A 340 -7.18 6.62 9.84
C GLN A 340 -6.20 7.19 10.88
N LEU A 341 -4.94 6.72 10.91
CA LEU A 341 -3.91 7.29 11.78
C LEU A 341 -3.63 8.76 11.43
N ILE A 342 -3.51 9.08 10.14
CA ILE A 342 -3.31 10.47 9.67
C ILE A 342 -4.47 11.36 10.12
N GLN A 343 -5.72 10.89 10.01
CA GLN A 343 -6.88 11.61 10.52
C GLN A 343 -6.79 11.82 12.05
N MET A 344 -6.49 10.76 12.81
CA MET A 344 -6.36 10.83 14.27
C MET A 344 -5.29 11.83 14.72
N LEU A 345 -4.15 11.87 14.01
CA LEU A 345 -3.11 12.87 14.24
C LEU A 345 -3.64 14.28 13.94
N GLY A 346 -4.36 14.47 12.84
CA GLY A 346 -4.94 15.76 12.47
C GLY A 346 -5.90 16.31 13.53
N GLN A 347 -6.71 15.43 14.11
CA GLN A 347 -7.63 15.76 15.19
C GLN A 347 -6.90 16.07 16.50
N ALA A 348 -5.91 15.24 16.87
CA ALA A 348 -5.17 15.40 18.12
C ALA A 348 -4.30 16.66 18.15
N PHE A 349 -3.77 17.10 17.02
CA PHE A 349 -2.88 18.27 16.90
C PHE A 349 -3.53 19.48 16.23
N ASN A 350 -4.78 19.35 15.77
CA ASN A 350 -5.54 20.39 15.06
C ASN A 350 -4.78 20.95 13.84
N THR A 351 -4.13 20.09 13.06
CA THR A 351 -3.29 20.45 11.90
C THR A 351 -4.02 20.44 10.57
N GLY A 352 -5.31 20.10 10.56
CA GLY A 352 -6.11 20.04 9.34
C GLY A 352 -5.65 18.99 8.34
N ASN A 353 -5.24 17.82 8.83
CA ASN A 353 -4.81 16.71 7.98
C ASN A 353 -5.93 16.30 7.01
N ILE A 354 -5.53 15.86 5.82
CA ILE A 354 -6.44 15.49 4.75
C ILE A 354 -6.26 14.00 4.42
N THR A 355 -7.36 13.26 4.40
CA THR A 355 -7.42 11.90 3.85
C THR A 355 -8.01 11.94 2.43
N THR A 356 -7.25 11.46 1.46
CA THR A 356 -7.59 11.51 0.05
C THR A 356 -7.77 10.10 -0.50
N TYR A 357 -8.91 9.88 -1.16
CA TYR A 357 -9.25 8.61 -1.79
C TYR A 357 -9.18 8.71 -3.31
N ILE A 358 -8.46 7.79 -3.94
CA ILE A 358 -8.39 7.66 -5.39
C ILE A 358 -9.28 6.51 -5.83
N ASP A 359 -10.21 6.77 -6.74
CA ASP A 359 -11.05 5.70 -7.30
C ASP A 359 -10.27 4.87 -8.32
N SER A 360 -9.76 3.72 -7.88
CA SER A 360 -9.01 2.77 -8.71
C SER A 360 -9.87 1.67 -9.34
N SER A 361 -11.20 1.80 -9.29
CA SER A 361 -12.14 0.78 -9.81
C SER A 361 -12.13 0.59 -11.33
N ALA A 362 -11.55 1.54 -12.07
CA ALA A 362 -11.37 1.43 -13.52
C ALA A 362 -10.22 0.49 -13.92
N GLY A 363 -9.41 0.02 -12.97
CA GLY A 363 -8.29 -0.88 -13.22
C GLY A 363 -8.70 -2.33 -13.53
N GLU A 364 -7.70 -3.19 -13.74
CA GLU A 364 -7.91 -4.60 -14.12
C GLU A 364 -8.47 -5.46 -12.98
N LEU A 365 -8.27 -5.03 -11.72
CA LEU A 365 -8.76 -5.72 -10.53
C LEU A 365 -10.24 -5.38 -10.27
N LYS A 366 -11.12 -6.37 -10.45
CA LYS A 366 -12.59 -6.20 -10.40
C LYS A 366 -13.20 -6.20 -8.99
N ASN A 367 -12.40 -6.06 -7.94
CA ASN A 367 -12.85 -6.13 -6.55
C ASN A 367 -13.24 -4.76 -5.97
N ARG A 368 -13.31 -3.70 -6.80
CA ARG A 368 -13.62 -2.32 -6.40
C ARG A 368 -14.86 -1.82 -7.12
N LYS A 369 -15.65 -0.99 -6.42
CA LYS A 369 -16.83 -0.33 -6.97
C LYS A 369 -16.48 1.11 -7.34
N PRO A 370 -16.84 1.58 -8.55
CA PRO A 370 -16.73 2.99 -8.89
C PRO A 370 -17.53 3.86 -7.93
N LEU A 371 -16.97 5.02 -7.60
CA LEU A 371 -17.65 6.05 -6.83
C LEU A 371 -18.77 6.66 -7.70
N PRO A 372 -20.05 6.48 -7.32
CA PRO A 372 -21.13 7.13 -8.05
C PRO A 372 -21.08 8.64 -7.78
N VAL A 373 -21.01 9.42 -8.86
CA VAL A 373 -21.01 10.89 -8.81
C VAL A 373 -22.30 11.41 -9.41
N ASP A 374 -22.94 12.37 -8.75
CA ASP A 374 -23.98 13.21 -9.35
C ASP A 374 -23.32 14.39 -10.09
N PRO A 375 -23.33 14.41 -11.44
CA PRO A 375 -22.67 15.48 -12.20
C PRO A 375 -23.37 16.84 -12.04
N ALA A 376 -24.66 16.87 -11.74
CA ALA A 376 -25.39 18.12 -11.56
C ALA A 376 -25.09 18.76 -10.20
N ALA A 377 -24.99 17.93 -9.15
CA ALA A 377 -24.67 18.37 -7.81
C ALA A 377 -23.16 18.43 -7.51
N GLN A 378 -22.30 17.92 -8.39
CA GLN A 378 -20.86 17.79 -8.20
C GLN A 378 -20.52 17.11 -6.86
N LYS A 379 -21.18 15.98 -6.58
CA LYS A 379 -21.10 15.30 -5.30
C LYS A 379 -20.98 13.79 -5.47
N VAL A 380 -20.17 13.16 -4.62
CA VAL A 380 -20.13 11.70 -4.47
C VAL A 380 -21.39 11.22 -3.71
N LEU A 381 -22.11 10.27 -4.29
CA LEU A 381 -23.37 9.74 -3.77
C LEU A 381 -23.15 8.65 -2.70
N GLU A 382 -22.10 7.85 -2.87
CA GLU A 382 -21.75 6.75 -1.97
C GLU A 382 -20.22 6.61 -1.92
N GLY A 383 -19.68 6.33 -0.73
CA GLY A 383 -18.25 6.08 -0.55
C GLY A 383 -17.81 4.68 -1.00
N PRO A 384 -16.53 4.33 -0.82
CA PRO A 384 -16.00 3.03 -1.25
C PRO A 384 -16.42 1.85 -0.37
N GLY A 385 -16.98 2.10 0.82
CA GLY A 385 -17.53 1.09 1.72
C GLY A 385 -19.03 0.86 1.54
N ASP A 386 -19.59 -0.12 2.25
CA ASP A 386 -21.05 -0.34 2.32
C ASP A 386 -21.76 0.91 2.86
N SER A 387 -22.71 1.48 2.09
CA SER A 387 -23.50 2.66 2.48
C SER A 387 -24.24 2.57 3.81
N ARG A 388 -24.47 1.35 4.32
CA ARG A 388 -25.09 1.15 5.64
C ARG A 388 -24.12 1.38 6.79
N ASP A 389 -22.81 1.40 6.52
CA ASP A 389 -21.79 1.61 7.54
C ASP A 389 -21.65 3.09 7.93
N GLN A 390 -22.59 3.56 8.75
CA GLN A 390 -22.59 4.94 9.26
C GLN A 390 -21.67 5.13 10.47
N THR A 391 -20.91 4.10 10.86
CA THR A 391 -20.08 4.10 12.07
C THR A 391 -18.60 3.93 11.75
N ASP A 392 -18.23 4.07 10.47
CA ASP A 392 -16.84 4.02 10.04
C ASP A 392 -16.06 5.18 10.68
N PRO A 393 -15.02 4.91 11.50
CA PRO A 393 -14.23 5.97 12.14
C PRO A 393 -13.35 6.73 11.15
N LEU A 394 -13.09 6.18 9.95
CA LEU A 394 -12.34 6.85 8.90
C LEU A 394 -13.30 7.69 8.06
N THR A 395 -13.06 8.99 8.06
CA THR A 395 -13.63 9.94 7.11
C THR A 395 -12.63 10.15 6.00
N LEU A 396 -13.07 9.99 4.75
CA LEU A 396 -12.31 10.37 3.57
C LEU A 396 -12.69 11.80 3.19
N ASN A 397 -11.75 12.74 3.25
CA ASN A 397 -12.05 14.16 3.04
C ASN A 397 -12.27 14.51 1.57
N VAL A 398 -11.42 13.97 0.68
CA VAL A 398 -11.39 14.28 -0.75
C VAL A 398 -11.44 12.99 -1.55
N ALA A 399 -12.17 13.01 -2.66
CA ALA A 399 -12.22 11.89 -3.59
C ALA A 399 -11.79 12.30 -5.00
N PHE A 400 -11.14 11.40 -5.71
CA PHE A 400 -10.83 11.51 -7.14
C PHE A 400 -11.54 10.38 -7.92
N PRO A 401 -12.82 10.57 -8.31
CA PRO A 401 -13.60 9.59 -9.08
C PRO A 401 -13.03 9.33 -10.48
N GLY A 402 -12.23 10.26 -11.02
CA GLY A 402 -11.49 10.07 -12.27
C GLY A 402 -10.21 9.23 -12.12
N GLY A 403 -9.98 8.65 -10.94
CA GLY A 403 -8.86 7.78 -10.63
C GLY A 403 -7.49 8.47 -10.65
N TYR A 404 -6.44 7.67 -10.81
CA TYR A 404 -5.05 8.13 -10.67
C TYR A 404 -4.68 9.26 -11.65
N ARG A 405 -5.28 9.31 -12.85
CA ARG A 405 -4.99 10.35 -13.83
C ARG A 405 -5.46 11.72 -13.35
N GLN A 406 -6.70 11.80 -12.84
CA GLN A 406 -7.25 13.04 -12.28
C GLN A 406 -6.41 13.52 -11.09
N TYR A 407 -5.99 12.59 -10.22
CA TYR A 407 -5.09 12.90 -9.12
C TYR A 407 -3.71 13.37 -9.60
N SER A 408 -3.14 12.69 -10.59
CA SER A 408 -1.83 13.03 -11.15
C SER A 408 -1.83 14.42 -11.78
N GLU A 409 -2.88 14.79 -12.50
CA GLU A 409 -3.07 16.13 -13.07
C GLU A 409 -3.19 17.21 -11.98
N ALA A 410 -3.97 16.96 -10.92
CA ALA A 410 -4.10 17.86 -9.79
C ALA A 410 -2.76 18.04 -9.05
N PHE A 411 -2.04 16.94 -8.80
CA PHE A 411 -0.73 16.95 -8.15
C PHE A 411 0.31 17.71 -8.98
N GLN A 412 0.34 17.50 -10.31
CA GLN A 412 1.21 18.24 -11.23
C GLN A 412 0.89 19.74 -11.24
N THR A 413 -0.39 20.10 -11.17
CA THR A 413 -0.83 21.49 -11.07
C THR A 413 -0.32 22.13 -9.77
N ALA A 414 -0.47 21.45 -8.64
CA ALA A 414 0.04 21.93 -7.35
C ALA A 414 1.57 22.07 -7.35
N ALA A 415 2.29 21.11 -7.96
CA ALA A 415 3.74 21.17 -8.11
C ALA A 415 4.20 22.39 -8.91
N ALA A 416 3.50 22.68 -10.02
CA ALA A 416 3.79 23.84 -10.85
C ALA A 416 3.58 25.16 -10.06
N GLN A 417 2.48 25.27 -9.30
CA GLN A 417 2.22 26.44 -8.47
C GLN A 417 3.25 26.62 -7.36
N ARG A 418 3.64 25.54 -6.66
CA ARG A 418 4.63 25.60 -5.58
C ARG A 418 5.99 26.10 -6.09
N LYS A 419 6.45 25.64 -7.25
CA LYS A 419 7.70 26.10 -7.89
C LYS A 419 7.71 27.58 -8.24
N THR A 420 6.56 28.20 -8.47
CA THR A 420 6.48 29.65 -8.74
C THR A 420 6.59 30.51 -7.48
N GLN A 421 6.49 29.90 -6.30
CA GLN A 421 6.52 30.60 -5.01
C GLN A 421 7.86 30.43 -4.27
N SER A 422 8.61 29.35 -4.57
CA SER A 422 9.99 29.10 -4.13
C SER A 422 11.00 29.84 -4.99
#